data_AF-A0A9J6E5D4-F1
#
_entry.id   AF-A0A9J6E5D4-F1
#
_cell.length_a   1.000
_cell.length_b   1.000
_cell.length_c   1.000
_cell.angle_alpha   90.00
_cell.angle_beta   90.00
_cell.angle_gamma   90.00
#
_symmetry.space_group_name_H-M   'P 1'
#
loop_
_entity.id
_entity.type
_entity.pdbx_description
1 polymer ?
#
loop_
_entity_poly.entity_id
_entity_poly.type
_entity_poly.pdbx_seq_one_letter_code
_entity_poly.pdbx_strand_id
1 'polypeptide(L)'
;MKWVQKFVKALSKPSRNDLTPLRAKEVFKLPEVESLFERISWKQEKGASRNMRLSCTVPQEQRDREERHFSASGVLFYRTTKEPWHEEYSTSSQRRYYYNTMTRKSDFEMPKYGCAATFRDCFQIATLWSWTSNLQIMPTRMQSEECPNDGKVHRTTLVNFVRKRLGK
;
A
#
# COMPACT_ATOMS: atom_id res chain seq x y z
N MET A 1 -12.07 -6.12 -6.33
CA MET A 1 -11.20 -5.54 -7.39
C MET A 1 -11.53 -5.99 -8.82
N LYS A 2 -12.02 -7.21 -9.06
CA LYS A 2 -12.35 -7.74 -10.42
C LYS A 2 -13.17 -6.78 -11.30
N TRP A 3 -14.21 -6.12 -10.76
CA TRP A 3 -15.06 -5.21 -11.52
C TRP A 3 -14.36 -3.89 -11.89
N VAL A 4 -13.57 -3.33 -10.98
CA VAL A 4 -12.79 -2.11 -11.23
C VAL A 4 -11.76 -2.36 -12.33
N GLN A 5 -11.07 -3.52 -12.30
CA GLN A 5 -10.14 -3.92 -13.35
C GLN A 5 -10.84 -4.06 -14.71
N LYS A 6 -12.02 -4.70 -14.75
CA LYS A 6 -12.82 -4.80 -15.99
C LYS A 6 -13.25 -3.43 -16.51
N PHE A 7 -13.69 -2.53 -15.62
CA PHE A 7 -14.09 -1.18 -15.98
C PHE A 7 -12.92 -0.37 -16.56
N VAL A 8 -11.77 -0.38 -15.89
CA VAL A 8 -10.54 0.24 -16.37
C VAL A 8 -10.12 -0.32 -17.72
N LYS A 9 -10.14 -1.65 -17.89
CA LYS A 9 -9.81 -2.31 -19.16
C LYS A 9 -10.77 -1.93 -20.30
N ALA A 10 -12.05 -1.72 -20.00
CA ALA A 10 -13.03 -1.29 -20.99
C ALA A 10 -12.79 0.14 -21.47
N LEU A 11 -12.35 1.03 -20.57
CA LEU A 11 -12.05 2.43 -20.89
C LEU A 11 -10.70 2.63 -21.56
N SER A 12 -9.69 1.85 -21.19
CA SER A 12 -8.34 1.93 -21.75
C SER A 12 -8.19 1.23 -23.12
N LYS A 13 -9.29 1.07 -23.88
CA LYS A 13 -9.24 0.47 -25.22
C LYS A 13 -8.51 1.43 -26.18
N PRO A 14 -7.54 0.96 -26.99
CA PRO A 14 -6.72 1.81 -27.87
C PRO A 14 -7.50 2.64 -28.90
N SER A 15 -8.78 2.31 -29.14
CA SER A 15 -9.64 3.00 -30.10
C SER A 15 -10.06 4.41 -29.69
N ARG A 16 -9.78 4.84 -28.44
CA ARG A 16 -10.13 6.16 -27.91
C ARG A 16 -8.93 6.80 -27.22
N ASN A 17 -8.18 7.60 -27.98
CA ASN A 17 -7.02 8.35 -27.49
C ASN A 17 -7.40 9.66 -26.79
N ASP A 18 -8.67 10.06 -26.87
CA ASP A 18 -9.24 11.24 -26.22
C ASP A 18 -9.46 11.05 -24.71
N LEU A 19 -9.47 9.81 -24.23
CA LEU A 19 -9.74 9.48 -22.84
C LEU A 19 -8.46 9.38 -22.00
N THR A 20 -8.51 9.95 -20.80
CA THR A 20 -7.47 9.75 -19.79
C THR A 20 -7.45 8.28 -19.34
N PRO A 21 -6.31 7.59 -19.42
CA PRO A 21 -6.19 6.22 -18.95
C PRO A 21 -6.50 6.14 -17.46
N LEU A 22 -7.51 5.36 -17.10
CA LEU A 22 -7.78 5.04 -15.70
C LEU A 22 -6.90 3.87 -15.26
N ARG A 23 -6.66 3.79 -13.95
CA ARG A 23 -5.90 2.70 -13.34
C ARG A 23 -6.54 2.25 -12.04
N ALA A 24 -6.71 0.93 -11.91
CA ALA A 24 -7.10 0.32 -10.65
C ALA A 24 -5.89 0.37 -9.71
N LYS A 25 -6.01 1.05 -8.56
CA LYS A 25 -4.96 1.01 -7.54
C LYS A 25 -4.90 -0.40 -6.94
N GLU A 26 -3.69 -0.92 -6.77
CA GLU A 26 -3.49 -2.19 -6.07
C GLU A 26 -3.62 -1.99 -4.56
N VAL A 27 -4.12 -3.02 -3.89
CA VAL A 27 -4.29 -3.03 -2.43
C VAL A 27 -3.40 -4.13 -1.89
N PHE A 28 -2.54 -3.76 -0.95
CA PHE A 28 -1.62 -4.66 -0.28
C PHE A 28 -2.14 -4.96 1.12
N LYS A 29 -1.96 -6.19 1.57
CA LYS A 29 -2.18 -6.53 2.97
C LYS A 29 -0.98 -6.02 3.78
N LEU A 30 -1.24 -5.50 4.98
CA LEU A 30 -0.19 -4.94 5.83
C LEU A 30 0.95 -5.94 6.14
N PRO A 31 0.70 -7.25 6.35
CA PRO A 31 1.77 -8.23 6.51
C PRO A 31 2.73 -8.36 5.31
N GLU A 32 2.29 -7.97 4.11
CA GLU A 32 3.04 -8.07 2.86
C GLU A 32 3.67 -6.72 2.46
N VAL A 33 3.79 -5.77 3.40
CA VAL A 33 4.24 -4.40 3.12
C VAL A 33 5.63 -4.33 2.47
N GLU A 34 6.48 -5.35 2.67
CA GLU A 34 7.80 -5.42 2.04
C GLU A 34 7.72 -5.48 0.51
N SER A 35 6.78 -6.28 -0.01
CA SER A 35 6.57 -6.46 -1.46
C SER A 35 6.15 -5.17 -2.17
N LEU A 36 5.50 -4.24 -1.45
CA LEU A 36 5.17 -2.92 -1.97
C LEU A 36 6.44 -2.10 -2.23
N PHE A 37 7.40 -2.14 -1.31
CA PHE A 37 8.62 -1.35 -1.42
C PHE A 37 9.62 -1.90 -2.43
N GLU A 38 9.58 -3.21 -2.73
CA GLU A 38 10.39 -3.81 -3.79
C GLU A 38 10.11 -3.18 -5.17
N ARG A 39 8.88 -2.69 -5.37
CA ARG A 39 8.45 -2.05 -6.64
C ARG A 39 8.74 -0.56 -6.68
N ILE A 40 9.19 0.02 -5.58
CA ILE A 40 9.47 1.45 -5.48
C ILE A 40 10.96 1.67 -5.69
N SER A 41 11.30 2.43 -6.72
CA SER A 41 12.67 2.77 -7.06
C SER A 41 12.78 4.23 -7.49
N TRP A 42 13.98 4.80 -7.39
CA TRP A 42 14.25 6.11 -7.95
C TRP A 42 14.37 5.99 -9.47
N LYS A 43 13.57 6.77 -10.21
CA LYS A 43 13.68 6.89 -11.66
C LYS A 43 13.83 8.36 -12.05
N GLN A 44 14.56 8.61 -13.13
CA GLN A 44 14.69 9.94 -13.73
C GLN A 44 13.49 10.19 -14.64
N GLU A 45 12.72 11.24 -14.41
CA GLU A 45 11.60 11.61 -15.28
C GLU A 45 12.07 12.44 -16.48
N LYS A 46 11.43 12.23 -17.63
CA LYS A 46 11.74 12.98 -18.87
C LYS A 46 11.47 14.47 -18.65
N GLY A 47 12.43 15.33 -19.01
CA GLY A 47 12.32 16.78 -18.86
C GLY A 47 12.66 17.30 -17.45
N ALA A 48 12.88 16.42 -16.48
CA ALA A 48 13.43 16.80 -15.19
C ALA A 48 14.96 16.91 -15.33
N SER A 49 15.52 18.10 -15.13
CA SER A 49 16.97 18.39 -15.19
C SER A 49 17.71 17.64 -14.06
N ARG A 50 17.88 16.32 -14.22
CA ARG A 50 18.48 15.37 -13.27
C ARG A 50 17.72 15.13 -11.95
N ASN A 51 16.48 15.60 -11.81
CA ASN A 51 15.69 15.29 -10.62
C ASN A 51 15.16 13.85 -10.68
N MET A 52 15.66 13.02 -9.76
CA MET A 52 15.14 11.68 -9.52
C MET A 52 13.82 11.79 -8.74
N ARG A 53 12.86 10.93 -9.07
CA ARG A 53 11.62 10.79 -8.31
C ARG A 53 11.36 9.34 -7.94
N LEU A 54 10.76 9.13 -6.78
CA LEU A 54 10.26 7.83 -6.38
C LEU A 54 9.18 7.41 -7.35
N SER A 55 9.38 6.25 -7.97
CA SER A 55 8.51 5.67 -8.97
C SER A 55 8.15 4.26 -8.55
N CYS A 56 6.88 3.93 -8.66
CA CYS A 56 6.39 2.57 -8.44
C CYS A 56 6.16 1.90 -9.80
N THR A 57 6.83 0.78 -10.03
CA THR A 57 6.64 -0.05 -11.21
C THR A 57 5.28 -0.75 -11.13
N VAL A 58 4.55 -0.72 -12.24
CA VAL A 58 3.26 -1.43 -12.39
C VAL A 58 3.54 -2.84 -12.92
N PRO A 59 2.90 -3.89 -12.37
CA PRO A 59 3.02 -5.23 -12.93
C PRO A 59 2.64 -5.24 -14.42
N GLN A 60 3.51 -5.83 -15.23
CA GLN A 60 3.35 -5.86 -16.68
C GLN A 60 2.17 -6.76 -17.05
N GLU A 61 1.16 -6.21 -17.73
CA GLU A 61 0.19 -7.07 -18.41
C GLU A 61 0.84 -7.64 -19.67
N GLN A 62 0.45 -8.85 -20.07
CA GLN A 62 1.02 -9.58 -21.22
C GLN A 62 0.98 -8.81 -22.56
N ARG A 63 0.27 -7.67 -22.62
CA ARG A 63 0.16 -6.79 -23.79
C ARG A 63 1.13 -5.60 -23.77
N ASP A 64 1.77 -5.32 -22.64
CA ASP A 64 2.63 -4.16 -22.49
C ASP A 64 4.02 -4.45 -23.03
N ARG A 65 4.44 -3.69 -24.06
CA ARG A 65 5.79 -3.79 -24.63
C ARG A 65 6.87 -3.14 -23.76
N GLU A 66 6.48 -2.22 -22.88
CA GLU A 66 7.38 -1.41 -22.05
C GLU A 66 6.94 -1.41 -20.58
N GLU A 67 7.91 -1.33 -19.67
CA GLU A 67 7.68 -1.24 -18.22
C GLU A 67 7.05 0.12 -17.88
N ARG A 68 5.79 0.08 -17.40
CA ARG A 68 5.07 1.28 -16.96
C ARG A 68 5.37 1.58 -15.49
N HIS A 69 5.54 2.85 -15.18
CA HIS A 69 5.72 3.32 -13.81
C HIS A 69 4.92 4.62 -13.59
N PHE A 70 4.76 4.97 -12.32
CA PHE A 70 4.12 6.22 -11.91
C PHE A 70 4.85 6.79 -10.70
N SER A 71 4.86 8.12 -10.57
CA SER A 71 5.46 8.79 -9.42
C SER A 71 4.70 8.41 -8.14
N ALA A 72 5.43 7.92 -7.14
CA ALA A 72 4.88 7.47 -5.87
C ALA A 72 5.06 8.57 -4.81
N SER A 73 3.95 9.19 -4.40
CA SER A 73 3.94 10.30 -3.43
C SER A 73 3.68 9.87 -1.99
N GLY A 74 3.45 8.59 -1.72
CA GLY A 74 3.08 8.10 -0.39
C GLY A 74 2.32 6.78 -0.40
N VAL A 75 1.98 6.31 0.80
CA VAL A 75 1.16 5.12 1.04
C VAL A 75 -0.08 5.51 1.81
N LEU A 76 -1.22 5.00 1.36
CA LEU A 76 -2.51 5.23 1.99
C LEU A 76 -2.89 3.97 2.77
N PHE A 77 -3.05 4.11 4.08
CA PHE A 77 -3.47 3.04 4.97
C PHE A 77 -4.98 3.05 5.12
N TYR A 78 -5.60 1.89 4.93
CA TYR A 78 -7.03 1.69 5.11
C TYR A 78 -7.28 0.74 6.27
N ARG A 79 -8.23 1.09 7.14
CA ARG A 79 -8.79 0.16 8.11
C ARG A 79 -9.98 -0.55 7.48
N THR A 80 -9.89 -1.88 7.34
CA THR A 80 -10.94 -2.70 6.72
C THR A 80 -12.01 -3.20 7.68
N THR A 81 -11.83 -2.96 8.99
CA THR A 81 -12.81 -3.28 10.03
C THR A 81 -13.48 -2.01 10.56
N LYS A 82 -14.75 -2.15 10.96
CA LYS A 82 -15.53 -1.10 11.60
C LYS A 82 -15.47 -1.27 13.12
N GLU A 83 -15.32 -0.17 13.86
CA GLU A 83 -15.42 -0.19 15.31
C GLU A 83 -16.76 -0.81 15.77
N PRO A 84 -16.77 -1.65 16.82
CA PRO A 84 -15.67 -1.94 17.77
C PRO A 84 -14.75 -3.13 17.34
N TRP A 85 -14.80 -3.55 16.07
CA TRP A 85 -13.98 -4.66 15.58
C TRP A 85 -12.59 -4.24 15.11
N HIS A 86 -11.59 -5.02 15.50
CA HIS A 86 -10.19 -4.86 15.14
C HIS A 86 -9.65 -6.15 14.54
N GLU A 87 -8.90 -6.05 13.45
CA GLU A 87 -8.13 -7.17 12.91
C GLU A 87 -6.76 -7.20 13.61
N GLU A 88 -6.46 -8.32 14.25
CA GLU A 88 -5.21 -8.55 14.99
C GLU A 88 -4.50 -9.81 14.48
N TYR A 89 -3.22 -9.95 14.81
CA TYR A 89 -2.41 -11.12 14.47
C TYR A 89 -2.02 -11.86 15.74
N SER A 90 -2.38 -13.14 15.82
CA SER A 90 -1.98 -14.00 16.93
C SER A 90 -0.62 -14.62 16.61
N THR A 91 0.37 -14.35 17.46
CA THR A 91 1.70 -14.94 17.36
C THR A 91 1.71 -16.43 17.71
N SER A 92 0.82 -16.87 18.61
CA SER A 92 0.72 -18.28 19.02
C SER A 92 0.08 -19.17 17.94
N SER A 93 -0.95 -18.68 17.26
CA SER A 93 -1.62 -19.42 16.18
C SER A 93 -1.11 -19.05 14.77
N GLN A 94 -0.19 -18.09 14.68
CA GLN A 94 0.36 -17.55 13.43
C GLN A 94 -0.73 -17.20 12.40
N ARG A 95 -1.85 -16.66 12.91
CA ARG A 95 -3.04 -16.35 12.10
C ARG A 95 -3.74 -15.10 12.59
N ARG A 96 -4.42 -14.43 11.67
CA ARG A 96 -5.25 -13.25 11.93
C ARG A 96 -6.57 -13.62 12.60
N TYR A 97 -7.03 -12.79 13.52
CA TYR A 97 -8.32 -12.89 14.18
C TYR A 97 -8.97 -11.51 14.28
N TYR A 98 -10.29 -11.50 14.52
CA TYR A 98 -11.10 -10.31 14.68
C TYR A 98 -11.50 -10.19 16.14
N TYR A 99 -11.06 -9.13 16.79
CA TYR A 99 -11.34 -8.84 18.18
C TYR A 99 -12.40 -7.74 18.30
N ASN A 100 -13.41 -7.98 19.13
CA ASN A 100 -14.41 -6.97 19.48
C ASN A 100 -14.05 -6.35 20.83
N THR A 101 -13.71 -5.06 20.85
CA THR A 101 -13.32 -4.37 22.09
C THR A 101 -14.47 -4.18 23.07
N MET A 102 -15.71 -4.16 22.59
CA MET A 102 -16.90 -3.99 23.42
C MET A 102 -17.34 -5.29 24.10
N THR A 103 -17.36 -6.40 23.36
CA THR A 103 -17.78 -7.72 23.90
C THR A 103 -16.62 -8.57 24.41
N ARG A 104 -15.37 -8.14 24.15
CA ARG A 104 -14.12 -8.85 24.43
C ARG A 104 -14.04 -10.25 23.80
N LYS A 105 -14.81 -10.50 22.74
CA LYS A 105 -14.78 -11.76 21.99
C LYS A 105 -13.83 -11.68 20.81
N SER A 106 -13.18 -12.80 20.51
CA SER A 106 -12.27 -12.96 19.38
C SER A 106 -12.75 -14.09 18.48
N ASP A 107 -12.81 -13.84 17.17
CA ASP A 107 -13.18 -14.83 16.17
C ASP A 107 -12.08 -14.93 15.09
N PHE A 108 -11.71 -16.14 14.68
CA PHE A 108 -10.73 -16.34 13.60
C PHE A 108 -11.30 -16.13 12.19
N GLU A 109 -12.63 -16.06 12.10
CA GLU A 109 -13.35 -15.75 10.88
C GLU A 109 -13.98 -14.36 10.99
N MET A 110 -14.03 -13.64 9.87
CA MET A 110 -14.62 -12.31 9.87
C MET A 110 -16.13 -12.42 10.13
N PRO A 111 -16.66 -11.79 11.19
CA PRO A 111 -18.09 -11.78 11.44
C PRO A 111 -18.87 -11.21 10.25
N LYS A 112 -19.97 -11.88 9.87
CA LYS A 112 -20.78 -11.52 8.69
C LYS A 112 -21.43 -10.14 8.82
N TYR A 113 -21.76 -9.72 10.04
CA TYR A 113 -22.52 -8.50 10.31
C TYR A 113 -21.68 -7.50 11.10
N GLY A 114 -21.61 -6.27 10.60
CA GLY A 114 -21.05 -5.13 11.33
C GLY A 114 -19.53 -5.08 11.47
N CYS A 115 -18.79 -6.13 11.11
CA CYS A 115 -17.32 -6.14 11.18
C CYS A 115 -16.67 -5.48 9.95
N ALA A 116 -17.13 -5.79 8.74
CA ALA A 116 -16.53 -5.25 7.52
C ALA A 116 -16.88 -3.76 7.36
N ALA A 117 -15.86 -2.91 7.21
CA ALA A 117 -16.04 -1.49 6.94
C ALA A 117 -16.54 -1.26 5.49
N THR A 118 -17.44 -0.29 5.31
CA THR A 118 -17.85 0.14 3.97
C THR A 118 -16.74 0.94 3.30
N PHE A 119 -16.81 1.13 1.97
CA PHE A 119 -15.84 1.99 1.28
C PHE A 119 -15.79 3.41 1.88
N ARG A 120 -16.96 3.97 2.22
CA ARG A 120 -17.07 5.28 2.84
C ARG A 120 -16.32 5.31 4.17
N ASP A 121 -16.56 4.32 5.04
CA ASP A 121 -15.89 4.23 6.34
C ASP A 121 -14.37 4.11 6.16
N CYS A 122 -13.91 3.20 5.30
CA CYS A 122 -12.50 2.98 5.00
C CYS A 122 -11.82 4.26 4.52
N PHE A 123 -12.46 5.00 3.61
CA PHE A 123 -11.87 6.17 2.98
C PHE A 123 -11.89 7.39 3.91
N GLN A 124 -12.91 7.53 4.74
CA GLN A 124 -13.04 8.62 5.70
C GLN A 124 -11.97 8.57 6.80
N ILE A 125 -11.56 7.37 7.21
CA ILE A 125 -10.53 7.15 8.23
C ILE A 125 -9.16 6.81 7.64
N ALA A 126 -9.00 6.91 6.32
CA ALA A 126 -7.75 6.55 5.67
C ALA A 126 -6.63 7.52 6.06
N THR A 127 -5.46 6.99 6.38
CA THR A 127 -4.29 7.80 6.77
C THR A 127 -3.26 7.77 5.66
N LEU A 128 -2.91 8.96 5.14
CA LEU A 128 -1.86 9.11 4.14
C LEU A 128 -0.51 9.31 4.82
N TRP A 129 0.41 8.38 4.60
CA TRP A 129 1.83 8.60 4.85
C TRP A 129 2.47 9.15 3.58
N SER A 130 2.56 10.47 3.50
CA SER A 130 3.11 11.19 2.34
C SER A 130 4.64 11.17 2.34
N TRP A 131 5.21 10.89 1.17
CA TRP A 131 6.63 11.00 0.89
C TRP A 131 6.85 12.28 0.08
N THR A 132 6.91 13.43 0.78
CA THR A 132 7.27 14.70 0.14
C THR A 132 8.70 14.63 -0.40
N SER A 133 9.04 15.41 -1.43
CA SER A 133 10.37 15.42 -2.08
C SER A 133 11.58 15.60 -1.13
N ASN A 134 11.32 16.08 0.08
CA ASN A 134 12.32 16.38 1.11
C ASN A 134 12.56 15.18 2.06
N LEU A 135 11.72 14.14 1.97
CA LEU A 135 11.91 12.83 2.59
C LEU A 135 12.73 12.01 1.61
N GLN A 136 14.04 12.05 1.77
CA GLN A 136 14.94 11.13 1.10
C GLN A 136 14.60 9.71 1.57
N ILE A 137 13.71 9.00 0.86
CA ILE A 137 13.72 7.54 0.92
C ILE A 137 15.05 7.15 0.30
N MET A 138 16.07 6.98 1.14
CA MET A 138 17.41 6.62 0.71
C MET A 138 17.33 5.39 -0.20
N PRO A 139 17.98 5.40 -1.37
CA PRO A 139 18.05 4.21 -2.21
C PRO A 139 18.72 3.08 -1.44
N THR A 140 18.33 1.84 -1.75
CA THR A 140 18.86 0.59 -1.17
C THR A 140 20.40 0.49 -1.18
N ARG A 141 21.10 1.29 -2.01
CA ARG A 141 22.57 1.33 -2.11
C ARG A 141 23.26 2.30 -1.15
N MET A 142 22.53 3.17 -0.46
CA MET A 142 23.04 4.04 0.62
C MET A 142 22.54 3.55 1.97
N GLN A 143 22.64 2.24 2.20
CA GLN A 143 22.53 1.67 3.53
C GLN A 143 23.78 2.07 4.33
N SER A 144 23.83 3.31 4.81
CA SER A 144 24.31 3.46 6.18
C SER A 144 23.26 2.77 7.05
N GLU A 145 23.68 1.76 7.82
CA GLU A 145 22.81 0.86 8.60
C GLU A 145 21.93 1.57 9.65
N GLU A 146 22.11 2.88 9.83
CA GLU A 146 21.35 3.70 10.75
C GLU A 146 20.31 4.54 10.02
N CYS A 147 19.04 4.31 10.38
CA CYS A 147 17.96 5.19 9.98
C CYS A 147 18.23 6.57 10.61
N PRO A 148 18.20 7.67 9.85
CA PRO A 148 18.34 9.00 10.42
C PRO A 148 17.32 9.17 11.55
N ASN A 149 17.77 9.51 12.76
CA ASN A 149 16.90 9.82 13.88
C ASN A 149 16.32 11.23 13.72
N ASP A 150 15.58 11.44 12.62
CA ASP A 150 14.98 12.72 12.25
C ASP A 150 13.52 12.85 12.72
N GLY A 151 13.08 11.93 13.58
CA GLY A 151 11.71 11.85 14.07
C GLY A 151 10.69 11.42 13.01
N LYS A 152 11.14 11.02 11.81
CA LYS A 152 10.24 10.60 10.73
C LYS A 152 10.13 9.08 10.67
N VAL A 153 8.99 8.61 10.17
CA VAL A 153 8.79 7.20 9.89
C VAL A 153 9.44 6.88 8.56
N HIS A 154 10.47 6.03 8.58
CA HIS A 154 11.14 5.51 7.40
C HIS A 154 10.57 4.14 7.00
N ARG A 155 10.90 3.68 5.78
CA ARG A 155 10.53 2.34 5.29
C ARG A 155 10.87 1.24 6.29
N THR A 156 12.11 1.25 6.79
CA THR A 156 12.66 0.27 7.76
C THR A 156 11.88 0.28 9.07
N THR A 157 11.49 1.45 9.58
CA THR A 157 10.66 1.58 10.79
C THR A 157 9.33 0.85 10.62
N LEU A 158 8.65 1.06 9.49
CA LEU A 158 7.37 0.40 9.20
C LEU A 158 7.54 -1.12 9.03
N VAL A 159 8.55 -1.54 8.27
CA VAL A 159 8.84 -2.98 8.02
C VAL A 159 9.16 -3.69 9.34
N ASN A 160 10.03 -3.11 10.17
CA ASN A 160 10.41 -3.68 11.47
C ASN A 160 9.23 -3.73 12.43
N PHE A 161 8.36 -2.70 12.42
CA PHE A 161 7.14 -2.71 13.20
C PHE A 161 6.22 -3.87 12.79
N VAL A 162 6.03 -4.09 11.49
CA VAL A 162 5.21 -5.20 10.98
C VAL A 162 5.84 -6.55 11.32
N ARG A 163 7.16 -6.74 11.10
CA ARG A 163 7.88 -7.97 11.45
C ARG A 163 7.74 -8.33 12.92
N LYS A 164 7.99 -7.36 13.81
CA LYS A 164 7.81 -7.51 15.25
C LYS A 164 6.39 -7.95 15.63
N ARG A 165 5.37 -7.41 14.95
CA ARG A 165 3.96 -7.78 15.18
C ARG A 165 3.60 -9.16 14.64
N LEU A 166 4.27 -9.61 13.58
CA LEU A 166 4.11 -10.96 13.04
C LEU A 166 4.94 -12.01 13.78
N GLY A 167 5.88 -11.60 14.64
CA GLY A 167 6.83 -12.49 15.30
C GLY A 167 7.93 -13.00 14.36
N LYS A 168 8.29 -12.19 13.35
CA LYS A 168 9.38 -12.44 12.39
C LYS A 168 10.58 -11.55 12.68
#